data_AF-A0A061QXV6-F1
#
_entry.id   AF-A0A061QXV6-F1
#
_cell.length_a   1.000
_cell.length_b   1.000
_cell.length_c   1.000
_cell.angle_alpha   90.00
_cell.angle_beta   90.00
_cell.angle_gamma   90.00
#
_symmetry.space_group_name_H-M   'P 1'
#
loop_
_entity.id
_entity.type
_entity.pdbx_description
1 polymer ?
#
loop_
_entity_poly.entity_id
_entity_poly.type
_entity_poly.pdbx_seq_one_letter_code
_entity_poly.pdbx_strand_id
1 'polypeptide(L)'
;EPEPEKAPEPEPEPVKAAEPEPEKAPEPEPEPVKAAEPEPEKAPEPVKAAEPEPAKAAAASAPSISPKDVKALREASGAGMMDCKKALIECNGDLQAAQEYLRKKGMASAAKKANRTAADGVVTSYIHAGDRLGVLVEINCETDFVARGELFQTLAADIAMQIAASPDVKVVSVADIDEAMMAKEREIEMSKEDLQSKPENIREKIVEGRLKKTAESKALLNQPFIKDTDKTVEQLVKEATAQTGEKISIRRFSRFELGEGVEKEEKSFADEVAEMGQSAAAPADAPKEEAAPKEEAAPKEEAAPKVQVSAKAVKELRDKSGAGMMDCKKALAECGGNVDAAAEYLRKKGIAKAEKKAGRVAAEGVVCSYIHAGGRLGVLLEINCETDFVARGSKFQELAQSIAMQVAACPDVTAVKTEDVPAELLERERAIEMEKEDVLSKPENIRPKIVEGRIQKLAKQMALYEQEYIKDTSKTVGEVVKEAIATIGENIQVRRFERFVLGEGIEKAETDLASEVAAMTGQS
;
A
#
# COMPACT_ATOMS: atom_id res chain seq x y z
N GLU A 1 51.89 -17.61 -43.10
CA GLU A 1 50.92 -18.44 -43.85
C GLU A 1 49.89 -18.93 -42.85
N PRO A 2 48.59 -18.67 -43.04
CA PRO A 2 47.55 -19.07 -42.11
C PRO A 2 47.13 -20.53 -42.37
N GLU A 3 46.91 -21.29 -41.29
CA GLU A 3 46.33 -22.64 -41.33
C GLU A 3 44.83 -22.59 -41.71
N PRO A 4 44.31 -23.60 -42.44
CA PRO A 4 42.96 -23.55 -43.01
C PRO A 4 41.84 -23.84 -42.01
N GLU A 5 40.75 -23.08 -42.14
CA GLU A 5 39.47 -23.25 -41.45
C GLU A 5 38.89 -24.67 -41.63
N LYS A 6 38.44 -25.25 -40.52
CA LYS A 6 37.74 -26.53 -40.46
C LYS A 6 36.23 -26.27 -40.60
N ALA A 7 35.61 -26.80 -41.65
CA ALA A 7 34.19 -26.69 -41.93
C ALA A 7 33.31 -27.30 -40.80
N PRO A 8 32.13 -26.72 -40.51
CA PRO A 8 31.20 -27.29 -39.53
C PRO A 8 30.49 -28.54 -40.07
N GLU A 9 30.33 -29.54 -39.20
CA GLU A 9 29.60 -30.79 -39.46
C GLU A 9 28.09 -30.54 -39.60
N PRO A 10 27.36 -31.34 -40.40
CA PRO A 10 25.91 -31.20 -40.58
C PRO A 10 25.14 -31.68 -39.35
N GLU A 11 24.11 -30.93 -38.97
CA GLU A 11 23.16 -31.25 -37.89
C GLU A 11 22.40 -32.57 -38.17
N PRO A 12 22.11 -33.39 -37.13
CA PRO A 12 21.32 -34.61 -37.30
C PRO A 12 19.81 -34.30 -37.48
N GLU A 13 19.18 -34.97 -38.44
CA GLU A 13 17.75 -34.88 -38.73
C GLU A 13 16.85 -35.28 -37.54
N PRO A 14 15.66 -34.66 -37.38
CA PRO A 14 14.75 -34.98 -36.29
C PRO A 14 14.08 -36.35 -36.48
N VAL A 15 14.22 -37.20 -35.47
CA VAL A 15 13.57 -38.51 -35.35
C VAL A 15 12.05 -38.32 -35.20
N LYS A 16 11.28 -38.93 -36.11
CA LYS A 16 9.81 -39.02 -36.02
C LYS A 16 9.38 -39.77 -34.76
N ALA A 17 8.59 -39.11 -33.91
CA ALA A 17 7.86 -39.77 -32.84
C ALA A 17 6.74 -40.65 -33.40
N ALA A 18 6.65 -41.88 -32.91
CA ALA A 18 5.60 -42.83 -33.22
C ALA A 18 4.29 -42.46 -32.49
N GLU A 19 3.17 -42.53 -33.20
CA GLU A 19 1.82 -42.35 -32.67
C GLU A 19 1.41 -43.52 -31.75
N PRO A 20 0.71 -43.30 -30.64
CA PRO A 20 0.08 -44.37 -29.87
C PRO A 20 -1.25 -44.82 -30.51
N GLU A 21 -1.44 -46.14 -30.60
CA GLU A 21 -2.67 -46.79 -31.07
C GLU A 21 -3.89 -46.46 -30.19
N PRO A 22 -5.12 -46.44 -30.76
CA PRO A 22 -6.33 -46.11 -30.01
C PRO A 22 -6.87 -47.29 -29.19
N GLU A 23 -7.16 -47.02 -27.92
CA GLU A 23 -7.88 -47.92 -27.01
C GLU A 23 -9.31 -48.21 -27.49
N LYS A 24 -9.72 -49.47 -27.31
CA LYS A 24 -10.96 -50.07 -27.79
C LYS A 24 -12.09 -49.83 -26.77
N ALA A 25 -13.18 -49.19 -27.18
CA ALA A 25 -14.37 -48.97 -26.36
C ALA A 25 -15.15 -50.29 -26.10
N PRO A 26 -15.72 -50.50 -24.90
CA PRO A 26 -16.56 -51.65 -24.60
C PRO A 26 -18.00 -51.52 -25.14
N GLU A 27 -18.59 -52.65 -25.52
CA GLU A 27 -19.93 -52.82 -26.11
C GLU A 27 -21.08 -52.52 -25.12
N PRO A 28 -22.27 -52.08 -25.59
CA PRO A 28 -23.43 -51.84 -24.75
C PRO A 28 -24.26 -53.12 -24.49
N GLU A 29 -24.73 -53.25 -23.24
CA GLU A 29 -25.66 -54.30 -22.79
C GLU A 29 -27.09 -54.14 -23.36
N PRO A 30 -27.89 -55.21 -23.48
CA PRO A 30 -29.19 -55.20 -24.17
C PRO A 30 -30.37 -54.77 -23.28
N GLU A 31 -31.30 -54.01 -23.88
CA GLU A 31 -32.58 -53.61 -23.27
C GLU A 31 -33.56 -54.79 -23.09
N PRO A 32 -34.35 -54.83 -21.99
CA PRO A 32 -35.42 -55.81 -21.83
C PRO A 32 -36.79 -55.34 -22.36
N VAL A 33 -37.65 -56.35 -22.55
CA VAL A 33 -38.81 -56.45 -23.43
C VAL A 33 -40.13 -55.90 -22.82
N LYS A 34 -41.03 -55.45 -23.69
CA LYS A 34 -42.44 -55.04 -23.47
C LYS A 34 -43.32 -56.05 -22.70
N ALA A 35 -44.23 -55.53 -21.87
CA ALA A 35 -45.53 -56.12 -21.51
C ALA A 35 -46.55 -54.95 -21.31
N ALA A 36 -47.58 -54.80 -22.14
CA ALA A 36 -48.95 -55.35 -22.07
C ALA A 36 -49.92 -54.50 -21.21
N GLU A 37 -50.94 -53.93 -21.88
CA GLU A 37 -52.06 -53.11 -21.34
C GLU A 37 -53.13 -53.96 -20.60
N PRO A 38 -54.06 -53.29 -19.90
CA PRO A 38 -55.47 -53.46 -20.27
C PRO A 38 -56.33 -52.17 -20.32
N GLU A 39 -57.41 -52.26 -21.11
CA GLU A 39 -58.43 -51.29 -21.55
C GLU A 39 -59.51 -50.87 -20.48
N PRO A 40 -60.68 -50.27 -20.82
CA PRO A 40 -60.92 -48.85 -21.21
C PRO A 40 -62.12 -48.19 -20.46
N GLU A 41 -62.30 -46.86 -20.50
CA GLU A 41 -63.65 -46.29 -20.34
C GLU A 41 -63.92 -44.93 -21.05
N LYS A 42 -64.87 -45.02 -22.01
CA LYS A 42 -65.85 -44.08 -22.62
C LYS A 42 -65.62 -42.57 -22.79
N ALA A 43 -65.79 -42.17 -24.06
CA ALA A 43 -65.98 -40.81 -24.61
C ALA A 43 -67.38 -40.20 -24.36
N PRO A 44 -67.56 -38.90 -24.68
CA PRO A 44 -68.24 -38.61 -25.96
C PRO A 44 -67.61 -37.49 -26.83
N GLU A 45 -67.97 -37.55 -28.11
CA GLU A 45 -67.54 -36.84 -29.34
C GLU A 45 -68.11 -35.39 -29.50
N PRO A 46 -68.05 -34.73 -30.68
CA PRO A 46 -66.88 -34.32 -31.51
C PRO A 46 -66.97 -32.84 -31.98
N VAL A 47 -65.85 -32.23 -32.39
CA VAL A 47 -65.87 -31.11 -33.36
C VAL A 47 -64.76 -31.29 -34.41
N LYS A 48 -65.14 -31.01 -35.67
CA LYS A 48 -64.53 -31.41 -36.95
C LYS A 48 -63.12 -30.86 -37.26
N ALA A 49 -62.33 -31.79 -37.80
CA ALA A 49 -61.22 -31.73 -38.77
C ALA A 49 -60.76 -30.42 -39.42
N ALA A 50 -59.43 -30.27 -39.48
CA ALA A 50 -58.69 -29.83 -40.66
C ALA A 50 -57.39 -30.67 -40.78
N GLU A 51 -57.09 -31.17 -41.98
CA GLU A 51 -55.92 -31.99 -42.33
C GLU A 51 -54.60 -31.19 -42.30
N PRO A 52 -53.43 -31.86 -42.13
CA PRO A 52 -52.14 -31.18 -42.03
C PRO A 52 -51.50 -30.93 -43.42
N GLU A 53 -51.00 -29.71 -43.64
CA GLU A 53 -50.13 -29.39 -44.77
C GLU A 53 -48.70 -29.97 -44.58
N PRO A 54 -47.99 -30.32 -45.67
CA PRO A 54 -46.73 -31.05 -45.60
C PRO A 54 -45.56 -30.15 -45.19
N ALA A 55 -44.68 -30.72 -44.36
CA ALA A 55 -43.43 -30.14 -43.91
C ALA A 55 -42.54 -29.68 -45.09
N LYS A 56 -42.30 -28.36 -45.18
CA LYS A 56 -41.18 -27.80 -45.92
C LYS A 56 -39.94 -27.81 -45.02
N ALA A 57 -38.89 -28.43 -45.53
CA ALA A 57 -37.53 -28.37 -44.99
C ALA A 57 -37.16 -26.92 -44.62
N ALA A 58 -36.92 -26.68 -43.33
CA ALA A 58 -36.40 -25.42 -42.85
C ALA A 58 -34.92 -25.31 -43.24
N ALA A 59 -34.63 -24.47 -44.21
CA ALA A 59 -33.32 -23.83 -44.30
C ALA A 59 -33.08 -23.09 -42.98
N ALA A 60 -31.94 -23.32 -42.34
CA ALA A 60 -31.55 -22.66 -41.10
C ALA A 60 -31.59 -21.13 -41.27
N SER A 61 -32.62 -20.48 -40.72
CA SER A 61 -32.65 -19.03 -40.63
C SER A 61 -31.72 -18.60 -39.50
N ALA A 62 -30.80 -17.69 -39.77
CA ALA A 62 -29.94 -17.08 -38.75
C ALA A 62 -30.79 -16.65 -37.54
N PRO A 63 -30.37 -16.95 -36.29
CA PRO A 63 -31.14 -16.61 -35.12
C PRO A 63 -31.40 -15.10 -35.10
N SER A 64 -32.67 -14.70 -35.12
CA SER A 64 -33.05 -13.29 -35.05
C SER A 64 -32.74 -12.78 -33.65
N ILE A 65 -31.59 -12.11 -33.48
CA ILE A 65 -31.18 -11.57 -32.19
C ILE A 65 -32.16 -10.48 -31.76
N SER A 66 -32.87 -10.70 -30.64
CA SER A 66 -33.86 -9.73 -30.17
C SER A 66 -33.19 -8.52 -29.52
N PRO A 67 -33.75 -7.30 -29.65
CA PRO A 67 -33.24 -6.13 -28.94
C PRO A 67 -33.23 -6.30 -27.41
N LYS A 68 -34.12 -7.15 -26.87
CA LYS A 68 -34.17 -7.49 -25.44
C LYS A 68 -32.94 -8.27 -25.02
N ASP A 69 -32.49 -9.23 -25.83
CA ASP A 69 -31.30 -10.05 -25.54
C ASP A 69 -30.02 -9.21 -25.65
N VAL A 70 -29.95 -8.31 -26.63
CA VAL A 70 -28.83 -7.34 -26.73
C VAL A 70 -28.80 -6.44 -25.50
N LYS A 71 -29.96 -5.95 -25.05
CA LYS A 71 -30.06 -5.11 -23.85
C LYS A 71 -29.64 -5.89 -22.59
N ALA A 72 -30.13 -7.11 -22.41
CA ALA A 72 -29.78 -7.96 -21.27
C ALA A 72 -28.29 -8.28 -21.25
N LEU A 73 -27.69 -8.63 -22.41
CA LEU A 73 -26.26 -8.86 -22.52
C LEU A 73 -25.45 -7.60 -22.23
N ARG A 74 -25.91 -6.43 -22.68
CA ARG A 74 -25.27 -5.14 -22.40
C ARG A 74 -25.31 -4.81 -20.90
N GLU A 75 -26.45 -5.03 -20.25
CA GLU A 75 -26.60 -4.80 -18.81
C GLU A 75 -25.72 -5.76 -17.98
N ALA A 76 -25.58 -7.02 -18.41
CA ALA A 76 -24.75 -8.00 -17.72
C ALA A 76 -23.24 -7.82 -17.97
N SER A 77 -22.84 -7.48 -19.19
CA SER A 77 -21.43 -7.44 -19.60
C SER A 77 -20.79 -6.06 -19.53
N GLY A 78 -21.59 -4.99 -19.55
CA GLY A 78 -21.12 -3.61 -19.69
C GLY A 78 -20.60 -3.25 -21.09
N ALA A 79 -20.60 -4.18 -22.04
CA ALA A 79 -20.01 -3.96 -23.37
C ALA A 79 -20.87 -3.03 -24.26
N GLY A 80 -20.24 -2.48 -25.30
CA GLY A 80 -20.92 -1.65 -26.30
C GLY A 80 -22.09 -2.38 -26.98
N MET A 81 -23.16 -1.64 -27.32
CA MET A 81 -24.39 -2.21 -27.90
C MET A 81 -24.12 -3.07 -29.15
N MET A 82 -23.23 -2.60 -30.02
CA MET A 82 -22.87 -3.32 -31.25
C MET A 82 -21.99 -4.54 -30.98
N ASP A 83 -21.15 -4.51 -29.94
CA ASP A 83 -20.38 -5.68 -29.54
C ASP A 83 -21.28 -6.75 -28.94
N CYS A 84 -22.27 -6.37 -28.12
CA CYS A 84 -23.28 -7.30 -27.60
C CYS A 84 -24.08 -7.95 -28.73
N LYS A 85 -24.53 -7.16 -29.71
CA LYS A 85 -25.25 -7.69 -30.87
C LYS A 85 -24.38 -8.65 -31.68
N LYS A 86 -23.11 -8.29 -31.95
CA LYS A 86 -22.17 -9.17 -32.67
C LYS A 86 -21.91 -10.46 -31.90
N ALA A 87 -21.66 -10.37 -30.59
CA ALA A 87 -21.42 -11.56 -29.75
C ALA A 87 -22.61 -12.52 -29.76
N LEU A 88 -23.85 -12.00 -29.70
CA LEU A 88 -25.05 -12.82 -29.81
C LEU A 88 -25.19 -13.46 -31.20
N ILE A 89 -24.82 -12.77 -32.27
CA ILE A 89 -24.80 -13.37 -33.62
C ILE A 89 -23.78 -14.52 -33.68
N GLU A 90 -22.55 -14.30 -33.21
CA GLU A 90 -21.48 -15.30 -33.21
C GLU A 90 -21.80 -16.51 -32.31
N CYS A 91 -22.55 -16.28 -31.23
CA CYS A 91 -22.94 -17.33 -30.28
C CYS A 91 -24.36 -17.85 -30.52
N ASN A 92 -24.93 -17.63 -31.70
CA ASN A 92 -26.26 -18.11 -32.10
C ASN A 92 -27.39 -17.77 -31.10
N GLY A 93 -27.31 -16.62 -30.43
CA GLY A 93 -28.30 -16.14 -29.45
C GLY A 93 -28.12 -16.68 -28.03
N ASP A 94 -27.12 -17.53 -27.77
CA ASP A 94 -26.81 -17.99 -26.42
C ASP A 94 -26.18 -16.87 -25.59
N LEU A 95 -26.89 -16.44 -24.54
CA LEU A 95 -26.46 -15.36 -23.65
C LEU A 95 -25.18 -15.69 -22.87
N GLN A 96 -25.02 -16.93 -22.39
CA GLN A 96 -23.85 -17.30 -21.59
C GLN A 96 -22.61 -17.42 -22.47
N ALA A 97 -22.74 -18.09 -23.63
CA ALA A 97 -21.66 -18.17 -24.60
C ALA A 97 -21.29 -16.77 -25.12
N ALA A 98 -22.26 -15.88 -25.35
CA ALA A 98 -22.01 -14.49 -25.75
C ALA A 98 -21.30 -13.68 -24.66
N GLN A 99 -21.61 -13.89 -23.38
CA GLN A 99 -20.87 -13.28 -22.27
C GLN A 99 -19.41 -13.75 -22.26
N GLU A 100 -19.17 -15.05 -22.38
CA GLU A 100 -17.80 -15.59 -22.40
C GLU A 100 -17.01 -15.10 -23.63
N TYR A 101 -17.67 -15.01 -24.79
CA TYR A 101 -17.11 -14.45 -26.01
C TYR A 101 -16.70 -12.98 -25.81
N LEU A 102 -17.59 -12.15 -25.25
CA LEU A 102 -17.29 -10.75 -24.94
C LEU A 102 -16.15 -10.63 -23.93
N ARG A 103 -16.08 -11.50 -22.94
CA ARG A 103 -14.99 -11.54 -21.96
C ARG A 103 -13.65 -11.80 -22.66
N LYS A 104 -13.54 -12.86 -23.46
CA LYS A 104 -12.32 -13.21 -24.22
C LYS A 104 -11.91 -12.11 -25.20
N LYS A 105 -12.87 -11.57 -25.96
CA LYS A 105 -12.65 -10.46 -26.90
C LYS A 105 -12.23 -9.19 -26.17
N GLY A 106 -12.84 -8.92 -25.01
CA GLY A 106 -12.54 -7.80 -24.13
C GLY A 106 -11.08 -7.83 -23.67
N MET A 107 -10.61 -8.97 -23.18
CA MET A 107 -9.20 -9.16 -22.78
C MET A 107 -8.22 -8.87 -23.93
N ALA A 108 -8.52 -9.37 -25.14
CA ALA A 108 -7.70 -9.06 -26.31
C ALA A 108 -7.72 -7.56 -26.67
N SER A 109 -8.88 -6.91 -26.51
CA SER A 109 -9.02 -5.46 -26.73
C SER A 109 -8.29 -4.62 -25.67
N ALA A 110 -8.17 -5.11 -24.44
CA ALA A 110 -7.44 -4.48 -23.35
C ALA A 110 -5.94 -4.53 -23.60
N ALA A 111 -5.42 -5.67 -24.07
CA ALA A 111 -4.02 -5.82 -24.45
C ALA A 111 -3.59 -4.80 -25.54
N LYS A 112 -4.46 -4.52 -26.51
CA LYS A 112 -4.21 -3.50 -27.55
C LYS A 112 -4.14 -2.07 -27.01
N LYS A 113 -4.68 -1.81 -25.82
CA LYS A 113 -4.67 -0.50 -25.16
C LYS A 113 -3.52 -0.34 -24.17
N ALA A 114 -2.73 -1.39 -23.90
CA ALA A 114 -1.68 -1.38 -22.88
C ALA A 114 -0.62 -0.29 -23.08
N ASN A 115 -0.37 0.13 -24.32
CA ASN A 115 0.62 1.17 -24.64
C ASN A 115 0.07 2.60 -24.55
N ARG A 116 -1.22 2.78 -24.28
CA ARG A 116 -1.80 4.12 -24.10
C ARG A 116 -1.30 4.77 -22.81
N THR A 117 -1.25 6.10 -22.79
CA THR A 117 -0.87 6.86 -21.60
C THR A 117 -2.07 6.97 -20.66
N ALA A 118 -1.96 6.38 -19.47
CA ALA A 118 -2.95 6.49 -18.41
C ALA A 118 -2.39 7.40 -17.31
N ALA A 119 -2.70 8.69 -17.39
CA ALA A 119 -2.14 9.73 -16.51
C ALA A 119 -3.19 10.39 -15.59
N ASP A 120 -4.44 9.93 -15.66
CA ASP A 120 -5.48 10.25 -14.70
C ASP A 120 -5.79 9.03 -13.83
N GLY A 121 -6.80 9.10 -12.96
CA GLY A 121 -7.18 7.99 -12.08
C GLY A 121 -7.42 8.41 -10.63
N VAL A 122 -7.08 7.53 -9.69
CA VAL A 122 -7.29 7.76 -8.26
C VAL A 122 -6.16 7.18 -7.41
N VAL A 123 -5.78 7.92 -6.39
CA VAL A 123 -5.06 7.42 -5.22
C VAL A 123 -6.10 7.14 -4.13
N THR A 124 -6.18 5.89 -3.69
CA THR A 124 -7.10 5.44 -2.65
C THR A 124 -6.37 4.69 -1.55
N SER A 125 -6.99 4.56 -0.39
CA SER A 125 -6.45 3.83 0.75
C SER A 125 -7.46 2.84 1.32
N TYR A 126 -6.94 1.83 2.00
CA TYR A 126 -7.72 0.91 2.82
C TYR A 126 -7.04 0.75 4.17
N ILE A 127 -7.71 1.14 5.25
CA ILE A 127 -7.28 0.89 6.62
C ILE A 127 -8.12 -0.25 7.18
N HIS A 128 -7.48 -1.34 7.56
CA HIS A 128 -8.18 -2.50 8.12
C HIS A 128 -8.69 -2.20 9.54
N ALA A 129 -9.68 -2.98 9.98
CA ALA A 129 -10.25 -2.84 11.31
C ALA A 129 -9.15 -2.91 12.40
N GLY A 130 -9.15 -1.91 13.28
CA GLY A 130 -8.18 -1.78 14.37
C GLY A 130 -6.92 -0.97 14.04
N ASP A 131 -6.85 -0.34 12.86
CA ASP A 131 -5.78 0.60 12.46
C ASP A 131 -4.36 0.01 12.49
N ARG A 132 -4.22 -1.33 12.46
CA ARG A 132 -2.91 -2.00 12.48
C ARG A 132 -2.37 -2.33 11.09
N LEU A 133 -3.19 -2.18 10.06
CA LEU A 133 -2.84 -2.51 8.69
C LEU A 133 -3.45 -1.46 7.77
N GLY A 134 -2.63 -0.89 6.90
CA GLY A 134 -3.07 0.11 5.94
C GLY A 134 -2.44 -0.10 4.58
N VAL A 135 -3.18 0.27 3.55
CA VAL A 135 -2.76 0.21 2.15
C VAL A 135 -3.01 1.57 1.51
N LEU A 136 -2.09 2.00 0.66
CA LEU A 136 -2.23 3.12 -0.27
C LEU A 136 -1.95 2.60 -1.67
N VAL A 137 -2.82 2.90 -2.63
CA VAL A 137 -2.68 2.42 -4.01
C VAL A 137 -3.03 3.53 -5.00
N GLU A 138 -2.21 3.65 -6.05
CA GLU A 138 -2.48 4.49 -7.20
C GLU A 138 -2.92 3.62 -8.38
N ILE A 139 -4.10 3.91 -8.92
CA ILE A 139 -4.64 3.25 -10.11
C ILE A 139 -4.94 4.32 -11.14
N ASN A 140 -4.43 4.11 -12.35
CA ASN A 140 -4.57 5.06 -13.43
C ASN A 140 -5.58 4.63 -14.48
N CYS A 141 -6.19 5.63 -15.11
CA CYS A 141 -6.95 5.54 -16.35
C CYS A 141 -6.56 6.69 -17.30
N GLU A 142 -7.16 6.74 -18.49
CA GLU A 142 -6.85 7.77 -19.48
C GLU A 142 -7.53 9.10 -19.11
N THR A 143 -8.78 9.05 -18.64
CA THR A 143 -9.58 10.26 -18.36
C THR A 143 -10.12 10.34 -16.93
N ASP A 144 -10.38 11.56 -16.48
CA ASP A 144 -11.01 11.87 -15.19
C ASP A 144 -12.50 11.45 -15.14
N PHE A 145 -13.14 11.26 -16.30
CA PHE A 145 -14.50 10.76 -16.40
C PHE A 145 -14.59 9.30 -15.96
N VAL A 146 -13.66 8.45 -16.45
CA VAL A 146 -13.57 7.06 -16.00
C VAL A 146 -13.14 7.01 -14.53
N ALA A 147 -12.18 7.86 -14.12
CA ALA A 147 -11.72 7.92 -12.74
C ALA A 147 -12.85 8.14 -11.73
N ARG A 148 -13.84 8.97 -12.07
CA ARG A 148 -15.00 9.27 -11.20
C ARG A 148 -16.14 8.26 -11.31
N GLY A 149 -16.07 7.33 -12.25
CA GLY A 149 -17.10 6.32 -12.48
C GLY A 149 -17.16 5.27 -11.36
N GLU A 150 -18.37 4.81 -11.04
CA GLU A 150 -18.62 3.83 -9.96
C GLU A 150 -17.85 2.52 -10.17
N LEU A 151 -17.75 2.04 -11.41
CA LEU A 151 -16.98 0.84 -11.76
C LEU A 151 -15.50 1.00 -11.40
N PHE A 152 -14.89 2.13 -11.74
CA PHE A 152 -13.47 2.39 -11.46
C PHE A 152 -13.21 2.59 -9.96
N GLN A 153 -14.09 3.30 -9.28
CA GLN A 153 -14.00 3.51 -7.82
C GLN A 153 -14.13 2.19 -7.05
N THR A 154 -15.07 1.33 -7.46
CA THR A 154 -15.24 -0.01 -6.87
C THR A 154 -14.01 -0.88 -7.12
N LEU A 155 -13.49 -0.89 -8.36
CA LEU A 155 -12.26 -1.59 -8.70
C LEU A 155 -11.09 -1.12 -7.82
N ALA A 156 -10.97 0.19 -7.60
CA ALA A 156 -9.89 0.74 -6.79
C ALA A 156 -9.98 0.34 -5.31
N ALA A 157 -11.18 0.38 -4.73
CA ALA A 157 -11.41 -0.10 -3.37
C ALA A 157 -11.11 -1.60 -3.24
N ASP A 158 -11.52 -2.40 -4.24
CA ASP A 158 -11.33 -3.85 -4.24
C ASP A 158 -9.85 -4.23 -4.36
N ILE A 159 -9.07 -3.50 -5.16
CA ILE A 159 -7.63 -3.68 -5.26
C ILE A 159 -6.93 -3.29 -3.95
N ALA A 160 -7.33 -2.18 -3.31
CA ALA A 160 -6.77 -1.81 -2.01
C ALA A 160 -7.01 -2.91 -0.95
N MET A 161 -8.21 -3.49 -0.93
CA MET A 161 -8.56 -4.60 -0.05
C MET A 161 -7.81 -5.90 -0.42
N GLN A 162 -7.65 -6.20 -1.72
CA GLN A 162 -6.85 -7.33 -2.20
C GLN A 162 -5.42 -7.26 -1.67
N ILE A 163 -4.78 -6.10 -1.77
CA ILE A 163 -3.40 -5.88 -1.30
C ILE A 163 -3.34 -6.08 0.22
N ALA A 164 -4.33 -5.59 0.97
CA ALA A 164 -4.38 -5.78 2.42
C ALA A 164 -4.45 -7.26 2.81
N ALA A 165 -5.22 -8.05 2.06
CA ALA A 165 -5.39 -9.49 2.25
C ALA A 165 -4.22 -10.34 1.73
N SER A 166 -3.22 -9.74 1.05
CA SER A 166 -2.11 -10.45 0.41
C SER A 166 -0.76 -10.00 1.00
N PRO A 167 -0.32 -10.52 2.16
CA PRO A 167 0.89 -10.06 2.85
C PRO A 167 2.21 -10.30 2.08
N ASP A 168 2.22 -11.34 1.23
CA ASP A 168 3.37 -11.72 0.41
C ASP A 168 3.54 -10.84 -0.83
N VAL A 169 2.50 -10.11 -1.23
CA VAL A 169 2.54 -9.23 -2.40
C VAL A 169 3.41 -8.02 -2.09
N LYS A 170 4.45 -7.81 -2.90
CA LYS A 170 5.43 -6.72 -2.76
C LYS A 170 5.47 -5.80 -3.98
N VAL A 171 5.07 -6.28 -5.16
CA VAL A 171 5.14 -5.53 -6.42
C VAL A 171 3.85 -5.68 -7.24
N VAL A 172 3.63 -4.80 -8.21
CA VAL A 172 2.44 -4.86 -9.07
C VAL A 172 2.53 -6.05 -10.02
N SER A 173 3.63 -6.17 -10.74
CA SER A 173 3.87 -7.23 -11.71
C SER A 173 5.22 -7.92 -11.49
N VAL A 174 5.41 -9.10 -12.09
CA VAL A 174 6.68 -9.82 -12.05
C VAL A 174 7.83 -9.00 -12.67
N ALA A 175 7.53 -8.12 -13.62
CA ALA A 175 8.53 -7.26 -14.25
C ALA A 175 9.06 -6.15 -13.32
N ASP A 176 8.33 -5.85 -12.24
CA ASP A 176 8.69 -4.81 -11.27
C ASP A 176 9.57 -5.35 -10.13
N ILE A 177 9.93 -6.64 -10.15
CA ILE A 177 10.81 -7.22 -9.14
C ILE A 177 12.24 -6.79 -9.43
N ASP A 178 12.85 -6.09 -8.47
CA ASP A 178 14.23 -5.66 -8.57
C ASP A 178 15.22 -6.84 -8.53
N GLU A 179 16.38 -6.66 -9.17
CA GLU A 179 17.42 -7.69 -9.25
C GLU A 179 17.97 -8.09 -7.88
N ALA A 180 17.98 -7.17 -6.91
CA ALA A 180 18.48 -7.43 -5.56
C ALA A 180 17.54 -8.34 -4.77
N MET A 181 16.22 -8.19 -4.94
CA MET A 181 15.17 -9.02 -4.36
C MET A 181 15.26 -10.42 -4.98
N MET A 182 15.39 -10.51 -6.31
CA MET A 182 15.58 -11.80 -6.97
C MET A 182 16.87 -12.50 -6.53
N ALA A 183 17.97 -11.76 -6.36
CA ALA A 183 19.24 -12.30 -5.88
C ALA A 183 19.13 -12.84 -4.45
N LYS A 184 18.51 -12.08 -3.53
CA LYS A 184 18.25 -12.53 -2.15
C LYS A 184 17.38 -13.78 -2.12
N GLU A 185 16.30 -13.81 -2.89
CA GLU A 185 15.44 -15.00 -2.98
C GLU A 185 16.19 -16.20 -3.58
N ARG A 186 17.04 -15.98 -4.58
CA ARG A 186 17.88 -17.03 -5.17
C ARG A 186 18.86 -17.59 -4.15
N GLU A 187 19.47 -16.74 -3.33
CA GLU A 187 20.38 -17.15 -2.26
C GLU A 187 19.64 -17.98 -1.20
N ILE A 188 18.46 -17.51 -0.76
CA ILE A 188 17.61 -18.24 0.19
C ILE A 188 17.25 -19.62 -0.38
N GLU A 189 16.73 -19.68 -1.60
CA GLU A 189 16.37 -20.96 -2.25
C GLU A 189 17.57 -21.88 -2.43
N MET A 190 18.72 -21.33 -2.87
CA MET A 190 19.96 -22.09 -2.98
C MET A 190 20.35 -22.67 -1.62
N SER A 191 20.26 -21.92 -0.53
CA SER A 191 20.71 -22.37 0.79
C SER A 191 19.88 -23.50 1.40
N LYS A 192 18.69 -23.81 0.88
CA LYS A 192 17.79 -24.82 1.45
C LYS A 192 18.39 -26.24 1.43
N GLU A 193 18.26 -26.92 2.57
CA GLU A 193 18.84 -28.25 2.82
C GLU A 193 18.34 -29.32 1.84
N ASP A 194 17.11 -29.20 1.37
CA ASP A 194 16.47 -30.14 0.44
C ASP A 194 17.08 -30.13 -0.97
N LEU A 195 17.94 -29.15 -1.26
CA LEU A 195 18.65 -29.01 -2.53
C LEU A 195 20.14 -29.39 -2.44
N GLN A 196 20.69 -29.55 -1.24
CA GLN A 196 22.11 -29.85 -1.04
C GLN A 196 22.50 -31.27 -1.50
N SER A 197 21.54 -32.20 -1.52
CA SER A 197 21.73 -33.58 -1.99
C SER A 197 21.63 -33.74 -3.50
N LYS A 198 21.33 -32.67 -4.25
CA LYS A 198 21.10 -32.71 -5.71
C LYS A 198 22.31 -32.20 -6.49
N PRO A 199 22.58 -32.75 -7.69
CA PRO A 199 23.60 -32.21 -8.59
C PRO A 199 23.35 -30.74 -8.92
N GLU A 200 24.42 -29.96 -9.07
CA GLU A 200 24.37 -28.49 -9.24
C GLU A 200 23.46 -28.07 -10.40
N ASN A 201 23.59 -28.69 -11.57
CA ASN A 201 22.74 -28.42 -12.74
C ASN A 201 21.24 -28.71 -12.52
N ILE A 202 20.91 -29.63 -11.61
CA ILE A 202 19.51 -29.95 -11.25
C ILE A 202 19.01 -28.97 -10.19
N ARG A 203 19.87 -28.59 -9.24
CA ARG A 203 19.59 -27.59 -8.22
C ARG A 203 19.25 -26.24 -8.86
N GLU A 204 20.04 -25.79 -9.84
CA GLU A 204 19.77 -24.52 -10.54
C GLU A 204 18.40 -24.51 -11.22
N LYS A 205 18.04 -25.57 -11.96
CA LYS A 205 16.74 -25.66 -12.63
C LYS A 205 15.57 -25.70 -11.64
N ILE A 206 15.75 -26.33 -10.48
CA ILE A 206 14.72 -26.34 -9.42
C ILE A 206 14.58 -24.95 -8.82
N VAL A 207 15.70 -24.28 -8.52
CA VAL A 207 15.71 -22.91 -7.99
C VAL A 207 15.05 -21.95 -8.97
N GLU A 208 15.33 -22.05 -10.27
CA GLU A 208 14.70 -21.21 -11.29
C GLU A 208 13.17 -21.37 -11.30
N GLY A 209 12.67 -22.61 -11.26
CA GLY A 209 11.23 -22.88 -11.17
C GLY A 209 10.59 -22.35 -9.88
N ARG A 210 11.30 -22.44 -8.74
CA ARG A 210 10.85 -21.89 -7.46
C ARG A 210 10.83 -20.36 -7.47
N LEU A 211 11.88 -19.73 -8.00
CA LEU A 211 11.98 -18.29 -8.13
C LEU A 211 10.86 -17.73 -8.99
N LYS A 212 10.51 -18.41 -10.10
CA LYS A 212 9.35 -18.02 -10.90
C LYS A 212 8.05 -18.05 -10.08
N LYS A 213 7.82 -19.10 -9.31
CA LYS A 213 6.62 -19.21 -8.45
C LYS A 213 6.61 -18.15 -7.34
N THR A 214 7.75 -17.88 -6.73
CA THR A 214 7.92 -16.82 -5.71
C THR A 214 7.69 -15.43 -6.32
N ALA A 215 8.18 -15.21 -7.54
CA ALA A 215 7.93 -13.97 -8.27
C ALA A 215 6.43 -13.78 -8.55
N GLU A 216 5.75 -14.83 -9.01
CA GLU A 216 4.30 -14.82 -9.21
C GLU A 216 3.53 -14.60 -7.89
N SER A 217 3.97 -15.17 -6.76
CA SER A 217 3.33 -14.95 -5.45
C SER A 217 3.54 -13.53 -4.91
N LYS A 218 4.65 -12.87 -5.27
CA LYS A 218 4.94 -11.49 -4.87
C LYS A 218 4.28 -10.44 -5.78
N ALA A 219 3.84 -10.84 -6.97
CA ALA A 219 3.19 -9.95 -7.94
C ALA A 219 1.67 -9.90 -7.75
N LEU A 220 1.13 -8.69 -7.56
CA LEU A 220 -0.30 -8.45 -7.38
C LEU A 220 -1.14 -8.96 -8.55
N LEU A 221 -0.73 -8.69 -9.78
CA LEU A 221 -1.47 -9.04 -10.99
C LEU A 221 -1.67 -10.56 -11.14
N ASN A 222 -0.75 -11.35 -10.60
CA ASN A 222 -0.79 -12.82 -10.64
C ASN A 222 -1.67 -13.42 -9.53
N GLN A 223 -2.07 -12.64 -8.53
CA GLN A 223 -2.88 -13.17 -7.43
C GLN A 223 -4.30 -13.51 -7.87
N PRO A 224 -4.89 -14.59 -7.33
CA PRO A 224 -6.33 -14.79 -7.43
C PRO A 224 -7.08 -13.66 -6.72
N PHE A 225 -8.17 -13.20 -7.31
CA PHE A 225 -8.95 -12.11 -6.76
C PHE A 225 -9.79 -12.59 -5.56
N ILE A 226 -9.69 -11.91 -4.42
CA ILE A 226 -10.26 -12.39 -3.15
C ILE A 226 -11.79 -12.49 -3.14
N LYS A 227 -12.49 -11.75 -4.00
CA LYS A 227 -13.96 -11.85 -4.13
C LYS A 227 -14.41 -12.86 -5.19
N ASP A 228 -13.51 -13.30 -6.05
CA ASP A 228 -13.77 -14.22 -7.15
C ASP A 228 -12.46 -14.91 -7.54
N THR A 229 -12.20 -16.06 -6.91
CA THR A 229 -10.92 -16.78 -7.04
C THR A 229 -10.76 -17.47 -8.39
N ASP A 230 -11.81 -17.50 -9.22
CA ASP A 230 -11.77 -18.09 -10.57
C ASP A 230 -11.01 -17.19 -11.56
N LYS A 231 -10.67 -15.97 -11.15
CA LYS A 231 -9.88 -15.02 -11.95
C LYS A 231 -8.78 -14.34 -11.16
N THR A 232 -7.77 -13.88 -11.90
CA THR A 232 -6.66 -13.11 -11.34
C THR A 232 -6.98 -11.61 -11.26
N VAL A 233 -6.21 -10.86 -10.47
CA VAL A 233 -6.27 -9.39 -10.45
C VAL A 233 -6.00 -8.81 -11.85
N GLU A 234 -5.09 -9.40 -12.63
CA GLU A 234 -4.85 -8.97 -14.01
C GLU A 234 -6.10 -9.13 -14.89
N GLN A 235 -6.82 -10.25 -14.75
CA GLN A 235 -8.06 -10.49 -15.49
C GLN A 235 -9.15 -9.49 -15.08
N LEU A 236 -9.29 -9.21 -13.78
CA LEU A 236 -10.21 -8.19 -13.27
C LEU A 236 -9.93 -6.81 -13.89
N VAL A 237 -8.66 -6.38 -13.95
CA VAL A 237 -8.26 -5.10 -14.56
C VAL A 237 -8.52 -5.08 -16.08
N LYS A 238 -8.26 -6.20 -16.77
CA LYS A 238 -8.55 -6.34 -18.21
C LYS A 238 -10.05 -6.31 -18.51
N GLU A 239 -10.87 -6.92 -17.66
CA GLU A 239 -12.34 -6.86 -17.74
C GLU A 239 -12.83 -5.42 -17.58
N ALA A 240 -12.35 -4.71 -16.57
CA ALA A 240 -12.69 -3.30 -16.38
C ALA A 240 -12.24 -2.43 -17.56
N THR A 241 -11.03 -2.64 -18.09
CA THR A 241 -10.50 -1.96 -19.29
C THR A 241 -11.38 -2.20 -20.52
N ALA A 242 -11.93 -3.41 -20.67
CA ALA A 242 -12.84 -3.73 -21.76
C ALA A 242 -14.20 -3.04 -21.62
N GLN A 243 -14.70 -2.91 -20.40
CA GLN A 243 -15.98 -2.25 -20.11
C GLN A 243 -15.90 -0.73 -20.22
N THR A 244 -14.83 -0.10 -19.74
CA THR A 244 -14.63 1.35 -19.84
C THR A 244 -14.17 1.79 -21.23
N GLY A 245 -13.49 0.90 -21.95
CA GLY A 245 -12.86 1.23 -23.23
C GLY A 245 -11.57 2.05 -23.08
N GLU A 246 -11.11 2.31 -21.87
CA GLU A 246 -9.87 3.01 -21.54
C GLU A 246 -8.88 2.05 -20.86
N LYS A 247 -7.58 2.25 -21.10
CA LYS A 247 -6.52 1.56 -20.36
C LYS A 247 -6.68 1.84 -18.87
N ILE A 248 -6.84 0.79 -18.08
CA ILE A 248 -6.72 0.84 -16.63
C ILE A 248 -5.44 0.09 -16.23
N SER A 249 -4.67 0.67 -15.32
CA SER A 249 -3.47 0.03 -14.78
C SER A 249 -3.28 0.38 -13.31
N ILE A 250 -2.89 -0.63 -12.52
CA ILE A 250 -2.38 -0.42 -11.16
C ILE A 250 -0.95 0.07 -11.33
N ARG A 251 -0.59 1.23 -10.78
CA ARG A 251 0.74 1.82 -10.98
C ARG A 251 1.69 1.51 -9.85
N ARG A 252 1.24 1.68 -8.61
CA ARG A 252 2.03 1.42 -7.40
C ARG A 252 1.12 1.24 -6.20
N PHE A 253 1.64 0.56 -5.18
CA PHE A 253 1.00 0.48 -3.88
C PHE A 253 2.05 0.44 -2.77
N SER A 254 1.62 0.81 -1.57
CA SER A 254 2.36 0.59 -0.33
C SER A 254 1.42 -0.06 0.69
N ARG A 255 1.93 -1.05 1.42
CA ARG A 255 1.23 -1.76 2.51
C ARG A 255 2.05 -1.61 3.78
N PHE A 256 1.45 -1.07 4.83
CA PHE A 256 2.06 -0.98 6.16
C PHE A 256 1.33 -1.88 7.13
N GLU A 257 2.10 -2.67 7.87
CA GLU A 257 1.63 -3.43 9.02
C GLU A 257 2.32 -2.88 10.27
N LEU A 258 1.52 -2.56 11.27
CA LEU A 258 1.98 -1.93 12.51
C LEU A 258 3.00 -2.82 13.21
N GLY A 259 4.17 -2.26 13.51
CA GLY A 259 5.22 -2.97 14.23
C GLY A 259 6.00 -3.98 13.37
N GLU A 260 5.76 -4.06 12.06
CA GLU A 260 6.55 -4.90 11.14
C GLU A 260 8.03 -4.54 11.26
N GLY A 261 8.89 -5.48 11.66
CA GLY A 261 10.33 -5.24 11.86
C GLY A 261 10.71 -4.56 13.18
N VAL A 262 9.79 -4.45 14.15
CA VAL A 262 10.13 -4.12 15.54
C VAL A 262 10.36 -5.42 16.30
N GLU A 263 11.60 -5.69 16.67
CA GLU A 263 11.92 -6.78 17.59
C GLU A 263 11.47 -6.36 19.00
N LYS A 264 10.37 -6.96 19.48
CA LYS A 264 10.04 -6.90 20.90
C LYS A 264 11.03 -7.81 21.61
N GLU A 265 11.93 -7.27 22.42
CA GLU A 265 12.65 -8.09 23.41
C GLU A 265 11.57 -8.70 24.33
N GLU A 266 11.26 -9.99 24.16
CA GLU A 266 10.46 -10.75 25.12
C GLU A 266 11.30 -10.93 26.38
N LYS A 267 11.27 -9.94 27.27
CA LYS A 267 11.69 -10.15 28.65
C LYS A 267 10.63 -11.03 29.30
N SER A 268 11.07 -12.15 29.89
CA SER A 268 10.17 -12.99 30.68
C SER A 268 9.53 -12.14 31.77
N PHE A 269 8.23 -12.27 31.97
CA PHE A 269 7.52 -11.65 33.10
C PHE A 269 8.20 -11.95 34.44
N ALA A 270 8.95 -13.06 34.53
CA ALA A 270 9.75 -13.42 35.70
C ALA A 270 10.95 -12.48 35.92
N ASP A 271 11.58 -11.98 34.85
CA ASP A 271 12.72 -11.05 34.92
C ASP A 271 12.25 -9.64 35.29
N GLU A 272 11.11 -9.18 34.76
CA GLU A 272 10.49 -7.91 35.16
C GLU A 272 10.05 -7.89 36.63
N VAL A 273 9.45 -8.99 37.11
CA VAL A 273 9.03 -9.12 38.52
C VAL A 273 10.25 -9.22 39.45
N ALA A 274 11.35 -9.82 39.00
CA ALA A 274 12.61 -9.84 39.75
C ALA A 274 13.27 -8.46 39.82
N GLU A 275 13.23 -7.66 38.76
CA GLU A 275 13.78 -6.30 38.73
C GLU A 275 12.96 -5.32 39.58
N MET A 276 11.62 -5.41 39.55
CA MET A 276 10.75 -4.64 40.46
C MET A 276 10.82 -5.12 41.91
N GLY A 277 11.12 -6.41 42.15
CA GLY A 277 11.26 -6.98 43.49
C GLY A 277 12.55 -6.57 44.22
N GLN A 278 13.59 -6.15 43.48
CA GLN A 278 14.89 -5.80 44.07
C GLN A 278 15.01 -4.34 44.54
N SER A 279 14.00 -3.48 44.37
CA SER A 279 13.96 -2.17 45.04
C SER A 279 13.42 -2.24 46.48
N ALA A 280 13.19 -3.44 47.02
CA ALA A 280 12.65 -3.66 48.37
C ALA A 280 13.47 -4.70 49.16
N ALA A 281 14.79 -4.56 49.23
CA ALA A 281 15.58 -5.27 50.24
C ALA A 281 16.79 -4.42 50.67
N ALA A 282 16.65 -3.77 51.83
CA ALA A 282 17.78 -3.24 52.57
C ALA A 282 18.58 -4.40 53.20
N PRO A 283 19.93 -4.41 53.15
CA PRO A 283 20.71 -5.26 54.03
C PRO A 283 20.96 -4.54 55.36
N ALA A 284 20.60 -5.20 56.45
CA ALA A 284 20.95 -4.86 57.82
C ALA A 284 22.14 -5.73 58.29
N ASP A 285 23.10 -5.08 58.96
CA ASP A 285 24.21 -5.50 59.86
C ASP A 285 25.54 -4.87 59.41
N ALA A 286 26.38 -4.19 60.20
CA ALA A 286 26.53 -3.90 61.64
C ALA A 286 27.55 -2.71 61.77
N PRO A 287 28.12 -2.30 62.95
CA PRO A 287 27.65 -2.24 64.35
C PRO A 287 27.64 -0.80 64.94
N LYS A 288 27.09 -0.66 66.15
CA LYS A 288 27.01 0.59 66.95
C LYS A 288 28.34 0.98 67.59
N GLU A 289 28.66 2.28 67.60
CA GLU A 289 29.55 2.92 68.58
C GLU A 289 28.99 4.29 69.03
N GLU A 290 29.35 4.69 70.25
CA GLU A 290 28.69 5.62 71.17
C GLU A 290 28.81 7.14 70.86
N ALA A 291 28.26 7.94 71.76
CA ALA A 291 27.62 9.24 71.55
C ALA A 291 28.46 10.51 71.88
N ALA A 292 28.09 11.60 71.17
CA ALA A 292 28.05 13.04 71.55
C ALA A 292 29.37 13.84 71.76
N PRO A 293 29.41 15.20 71.64
CA PRO A 293 28.30 16.16 71.59
C PRO A 293 28.37 17.29 70.52
N LYS A 294 27.35 18.16 70.57
CA LYS A 294 26.99 19.32 69.74
C LYS A 294 27.97 20.51 69.79
N GLU A 295 28.12 21.20 68.65
CA GLU A 295 28.12 22.66 68.35
C GLU A 295 28.68 22.79 66.91
N GLU A 296 28.29 23.68 65.99
CA GLU A 296 27.66 25.01 66.03
C GLU A 296 27.12 25.31 64.60
N ALA A 297 26.31 26.36 64.48
CA ALA A 297 25.47 26.67 63.34
C ALA A 297 26.16 27.29 62.10
N ALA A 298 25.63 27.01 60.88
CA ALA A 298 25.66 27.88 59.70
C ALA A 298 24.56 27.40 58.68
N PRO A 299 24.10 28.22 57.72
CA PRO A 299 22.82 28.92 57.80
C PRO A 299 21.68 28.23 57.04
N LYS A 300 20.45 28.56 57.45
CA LYS A 300 19.20 28.25 56.77
C LYS A 300 19.22 28.84 55.36
N GLU A 301 19.08 27.97 54.38
CA GLU A 301 18.72 28.31 53.01
C GLU A 301 17.34 29.00 53.04
N GLU A 302 17.30 30.26 52.59
CA GLU A 302 16.10 31.08 52.55
C GLU A 302 15.05 30.43 51.64
N ALA A 303 13.91 30.09 52.23
CA ALA A 303 12.74 29.65 51.50
C ALA A 303 12.25 30.78 50.58
N ALA A 304 12.35 30.56 49.27
CA ALA A 304 11.65 31.36 48.26
C ALA A 304 10.14 31.45 48.59
N PRO A 305 9.48 32.57 48.28
CA PRO A 305 8.15 32.86 48.79
C PRO A 305 7.14 31.82 48.28
N LYS A 306 6.23 31.36 49.15
CA LYS A 306 5.08 30.54 48.75
C LYS A 306 4.15 31.38 47.87
N VAL A 307 4.42 31.41 46.57
CA VAL A 307 3.51 31.98 45.57
C VAL A 307 2.17 31.24 45.67
N GLN A 308 1.10 31.95 46.02
CA GLN A 308 -0.25 31.38 46.01
C GLN A 308 -0.66 31.12 44.56
N VAL A 309 -0.55 29.87 44.12
CA VAL A 309 -1.03 29.45 42.80
C VAL A 309 -2.56 29.33 42.84
N SER A 310 -3.25 30.23 42.14
CA SER A 310 -4.72 30.22 42.09
C SER A 310 -5.24 29.05 41.25
N ALA A 311 -6.34 28.41 41.68
CA ALA A 311 -6.96 27.31 40.94
C ALA A 311 -7.39 27.72 39.51
N LYS A 312 -7.75 29.00 39.33
CA LYS A 312 -8.06 29.59 38.01
C LYS A 312 -6.83 29.60 37.11
N ALA A 313 -5.67 30.04 37.61
CA ALA A 313 -4.42 30.03 36.84
C ALA A 313 -3.98 28.60 36.49
N VAL A 314 -4.14 27.63 37.41
CA VAL A 314 -3.85 26.23 37.10
C VAL A 314 -4.77 25.70 36.00
N LYS A 315 -6.07 26.00 36.07
CA LYS A 315 -7.04 25.61 35.04
C LYS A 315 -6.69 26.25 33.69
N GLU A 316 -6.42 27.55 33.67
CA GLU A 316 -6.03 28.26 32.44
C GLU A 316 -4.74 27.68 31.83
N LEU A 317 -3.72 27.44 32.64
CA LEU A 317 -2.48 26.82 32.16
C LEU A 317 -2.71 25.40 31.65
N ARG A 318 -3.56 24.62 32.32
CA ARG A 318 -3.93 23.27 31.89
C ARG A 318 -4.67 23.28 30.56
N ASP A 319 -5.60 24.22 30.39
CA ASP A 319 -6.36 24.37 29.15
C ASP A 319 -5.45 24.82 28.00
N LYS A 320 -4.46 25.67 28.26
CA LYS A 320 -3.46 26.12 27.25
C LYS A 320 -2.40 25.06 26.92
N SER A 321 -1.86 24.37 27.91
CA SER A 321 -0.70 23.47 27.75
C SER A 321 -1.06 21.99 27.59
N GLY A 322 -2.28 21.60 27.95
CA GLY A 322 -2.71 20.20 28.00
C GLY A 322 -2.06 19.37 29.12
N ALA A 323 -1.13 19.94 29.90
CA ALA A 323 -0.36 19.23 30.92
C ALA A 323 -1.20 18.82 32.14
N GLY A 324 -0.70 17.84 32.90
CA GLY A 324 -1.35 17.38 34.13
C GLY A 324 -1.51 18.50 35.17
N MET A 325 -2.59 18.44 35.96
CA MET A 325 -2.94 19.47 36.96
C MET A 325 -1.78 19.79 37.92
N MET A 326 -1.05 18.76 38.37
CA MET A 326 0.09 18.92 39.27
C MET A 326 1.32 19.52 38.58
N ASP A 327 1.55 19.18 37.31
CA ASP A 327 2.62 19.78 36.53
C ASP A 327 2.35 21.26 36.28
N CYS A 328 1.10 21.63 35.97
CA CYS A 328 0.66 23.03 35.85
C CYS A 328 0.85 23.79 37.17
N LYS A 329 0.46 23.19 38.30
CA LYS A 329 0.62 23.83 39.61
C LYS A 329 2.10 24.05 39.96
N LYS A 330 2.96 23.08 39.67
CA LYS A 330 4.42 23.19 39.89
C LYS A 330 5.03 24.26 38.98
N ALA A 331 4.69 24.26 37.70
CA ALA A 331 5.17 25.26 36.75
C ALA A 331 4.76 26.68 37.16
N LEU A 332 3.52 26.89 37.58
CA LEU A 332 3.08 28.19 38.09
C LEU A 332 3.80 28.58 39.38
N ALA A 333 4.11 27.64 40.28
CA ALA A 333 4.89 27.94 41.47
C ALA A 333 6.31 28.38 41.12
N GLU A 334 6.95 27.71 40.16
CA GLU A 334 8.31 28.03 39.69
C GLU A 334 8.36 29.34 38.88
N CYS A 335 7.28 29.69 38.18
CA CYS A 335 7.17 30.89 37.35
C CYS A 335 6.43 32.05 38.03
N GLY A 336 6.32 32.06 39.37
CA GLY A 336 5.73 33.19 40.10
C GLY A 336 4.24 33.44 39.82
N GLY A 337 3.50 32.43 39.38
CA GLY A 337 2.08 32.51 39.02
C GLY A 337 1.82 33.07 37.62
N ASN A 338 2.86 33.39 36.85
CA ASN A 338 2.73 33.86 35.47
C ASN A 338 2.41 32.68 34.54
N VAL A 339 1.23 32.73 33.90
CA VAL A 339 0.70 31.64 33.06
C VAL A 339 1.55 31.45 31.80
N ASP A 340 1.99 32.52 31.14
CA ASP A 340 2.72 32.43 29.87
C ASP A 340 4.15 31.92 30.11
N ALA A 341 4.83 32.42 31.15
CA ALA A 341 6.13 31.90 31.56
C ALA A 341 6.05 30.43 32.02
N ALA A 342 4.97 30.05 32.72
CA ALA A 342 4.73 28.66 33.12
C ALA A 342 4.45 27.75 31.91
N ALA A 343 3.79 28.25 30.87
CA ALA A 343 3.57 27.51 29.63
C ALA A 343 4.88 27.23 28.89
N GLU A 344 5.76 28.23 28.76
CA GLU A 344 7.10 28.03 28.19
C GLU A 344 7.95 27.07 29.03
N TYR A 345 7.88 27.17 30.36
CA TYR A 345 8.55 26.26 31.27
C TYR A 345 8.08 24.81 31.07
N LEU A 346 6.77 24.58 30.97
CA LEU A 346 6.20 23.26 30.70
C LEU A 346 6.63 22.72 29.34
N ARG A 347 6.69 23.56 28.31
CA ARG A 347 7.18 23.18 26.97
C ARG A 347 8.63 22.70 27.03
N LYS A 348 9.54 23.49 27.63
CA LYS A 348 10.96 23.14 27.78
C LYS A 348 11.15 21.85 28.60
N LYS A 349 10.45 21.73 29.73
CA LYS A 349 10.50 20.53 30.58
C LYS A 349 9.88 19.31 29.89
N GLY A 350 8.85 19.52 29.08
CA GLY A 350 8.21 18.50 28.26
C GLY A 350 9.16 17.91 27.22
N ILE A 351 9.91 18.74 26.52
CA ILE A 351 10.97 18.32 25.57
C ILE A 351 12.00 17.43 26.26
N ALA A 352 12.51 17.83 27.42
CA ALA A 352 13.46 17.02 28.18
C ALA A 352 12.85 15.69 28.68
N LYS A 353 11.56 15.67 29.05
CA LYS A 353 10.85 14.44 29.39
C LYS A 353 10.70 13.52 28.17
N ALA A 354 10.45 14.08 26.99
CA ALA A 354 10.31 13.33 25.75
C ALA A 354 11.62 12.66 25.34
N GLU A 355 12.74 13.37 25.44
CA GLU A 355 14.07 12.83 25.13
C GLU A 355 14.44 11.65 26.05
N LYS A 356 14.08 11.72 27.33
CA LYS A 356 14.25 10.59 28.27
C LYS A 356 13.41 9.36 27.94
N LYS A 357 12.36 9.51 27.12
CA LYS A 357 11.47 8.42 26.70
C LYS A 357 11.78 7.91 25.29
N ALA A 358 12.59 8.62 24.52
CA ALA A 358 12.88 8.29 23.12
C ALA A 358 13.49 6.89 22.93
N GLY A 359 14.21 6.39 23.94
CA GLY A 359 14.79 5.04 23.92
C GLY A 359 13.84 3.91 24.33
N ARG A 360 12.58 4.21 24.70
CA ARG A 360 11.59 3.18 25.06
C ARG A 360 11.00 2.57 23.80
N VAL A 361 10.77 1.27 23.83
CA VAL A 361 10.16 0.54 22.71
C VAL A 361 8.73 1.03 22.47
N ALA A 362 8.48 1.57 21.28
CA ALA A 362 7.17 1.99 20.82
C ALA A 362 6.70 1.02 19.72
N ALA A 363 6.11 -0.12 20.13
CA ALA A 363 5.70 -1.18 19.21
C ALA A 363 4.19 -1.20 18.92
N GLU A 364 3.39 -0.48 19.72
CA GLU A 364 1.97 -0.25 19.45
C GLU A 364 1.80 1.08 18.69
N GLY A 365 0.58 1.43 18.29
CA GLY A 365 0.33 2.63 17.48
C GLY A 365 -0.82 2.48 16.51
N VAL A 366 -0.80 3.31 15.46
CA VAL A 366 -1.79 3.29 14.38
C VAL A 366 -1.13 3.47 13.03
N VAL A 367 -1.71 2.82 12.03
CA VAL A 367 -1.55 3.13 10.61
C VAL A 367 -2.76 3.94 10.19
N CYS A 368 -2.54 5.17 9.75
CA CYS A 368 -3.61 6.03 9.25
C CYS A 368 -3.32 6.50 7.82
N SER A 369 -4.36 6.97 7.14
CA SER A 369 -4.23 7.53 5.80
C SER A 369 -4.92 8.88 5.70
N TYR A 370 -4.38 9.75 4.84
CA TYR A 370 -5.01 11.00 4.44
C TYR A 370 -5.12 11.06 2.92
N ILE A 371 -6.35 11.07 2.39
CA ILE A 371 -6.62 11.26 0.97
C ILE A 371 -7.11 12.69 0.76
N HIS A 372 -6.37 13.48 -0.02
CA HIS A 372 -6.76 14.85 -0.34
C HIS A 372 -7.94 14.89 -1.31
N ALA A 373 -8.67 16.00 -1.32
CA ALA A 373 -9.87 16.18 -2.12
C ALA A 373 -9.66 15.77 -3.60
N GLY A 374 -10.59 14.95 -4.12
CA GLY A 374 -10.52 14.45 -5.49
C GLY A 374 -9.60 13.25 -5.71
N GLY A 375 -9.01 12.67 -4.66
CA GLY A 375 -8.22 11.43 -4.76
C GLY A 375 -6.93 11.57 -5.58
N ARG A 376 -6.43 12.80 -5.76
CA ARG A 376 -5.21 13.07 -6.55
C ARG A 376 -3.93 12.98 -5.73
N LEU A 377 -4.05 12.97 -4.41
CA LEU A 377 -2.95 12.88 -3.48
C LEU A 377 -3.39 12.03 -2.30
N GLY A 378 -2.53 11.10 -1.87
CA GLY A 378 -2.77 10.28 -0.71
C GLY A 378 -1.50 10.07 0.11
N VAL A 379 -1.68 9.92 1.42
CA VAL A 379 -0.63 9.64 2.39
C VAL A 379 -1.01 8.41 3.21
N LEU A 380 -0.03 7.55 3.48
CA LEU A 380 -0.10 6.48 4.46
C LEU A 380 0.96 6.76 5.54
N LEU A 381 0.59 6.67 6.81
CA LEU A 381 1.47 7.01 7.93
C LEU A 381 1.38 5.93 9.00
N GLU A 382 2.53 5.42 9.46
CA GLU A 382 2.63 4.63 10.69
C GLU A 382 3.21 5.52 11.79
N ILE A 383 2.48 5.67 12.89
CA ILE A 383 2.92 6.35 14.10
C ILE A 383 2.74 5.43 15.30
N ASN A 384 3.80 5.32 16.09
CA ASN A 384 3.89 4.37 17.18
C ASN A 384 3.82 5.05 18.55
N CYS A 385 3.37 4.28 19.54
CA CYS A 385 3.41 4.58 20.97
C CYS A 385 3.77 3.34 21.79
N GLU A 386 3.90 3.49 23.11
CA GLU A 386 4.27 2.37 23.99
C GLU A 386 3.09 1.39 24.17
N THR A 387 1.86 1.89 24.31
CA THR A 387 0.68 1.06 24.63
C THR A 387 -0.47 1.18 23.62
N ASP A 388 -1.28 0.12 23.51
CA ASP A 388 -2.49 0.11 22.67
C ASP A 388 -3.59 1.03 23.22
N PHE A 389 -3.59 1.30 24.54
CA PHE A 389 -4.49 2.23 25.17
C PHE A 389 -4.29 3.66 24.65
N VAL A 390 -3.03 4.10 24.53
CA VAL A 390 -2.71 5.42 23.96
C VAL A 390 -3.05 5.46 22.47
N ALA A 391 -2.77 4.40 21.72
CA ALA A 391 -3.07 4.32 20.28
C ALA A 391 -4.56 4.57 19.96
N ARG A 392 -5.47 4.11 20.83
CA ARG A 392 -6.92 4.31 20.68
C ARG A 392 -7.41 5.67 21.22
N GLY A 393 -6.55 6.43 21.89
CA GLY A 393 -6.90 7.71 22.48
C GLY A 393 -7.09 8.82 21.43
N SER A 394 -8.10 9.68 21.60
CA SER A 394 -8.42 10.74 20.64
C SER A 394 -7.25 11.69 20.38
N LYS A 395 -6.47 12.05 21.40
CA LYS A 395 -5.29 12.92 21.25
C LYS A 395 -4.22 12.32 20.34
N PHE A 396 -4.01 11.00 20.42
CA PHE A 396 -3.04 10.31 19.58
C PHE A 396 -3.55 10.20 18.14
N GLN A 397 -4.82 9.86 17.97
CA GLN A 397 -5.49 9.80 16.66
C GLN A 397 -5.49 11.16 15.96
N GLU A 398 -5.78 12.25 16.68
CA GLU A 398 -5.72 13.62 16.16
C GLU A 398 -4.31 14.03 15.74
N LEU A 399 -3.29 13.62 16.51
CA LEU A 399 -1.89 13.83 16.16
C LEU A 399 -1.54 13.08 14.87
N ALA A 400 -1.88 11.79 14.78
CA ALA A 400 -1.64 10.95 13.61
C ALA A 400 -2.25 11.58 12.34
N GLN A 401 -3.52 11.97 12.40
CA GLN A 401 -4.22 12.62 11.29
C GLN A 401 -3.60 13.97 10.91
N SER A 402 -3.16 14.75 11.89
CA SER A 402 -2.52 16.04 11.64
C SER A 402 -1.16 15.89 10.97
N ILE A 403 -0.39 14.87 11.35
CA ILE A 403 0.90 14.56 10.73
C ILE A 403 0.70 13.99 9.32
N ALA A 404 -0.31 13.16 9.08
CA ALA A 404 -0.61 12.68 7.73
C ALA A 404 -0.95 13.85 6.78
N MET A 405 -1.71 14.84 7.28
CA MET A 405 -1.99 16.08 6.55
C MET A 405 -0.75 16.95 6.35
N GLN A 406 0.15 17.01 7.33
CA GLN A 406 1.45 17.68 7.20
C GLN A 406 2.25 17.10 6.04
N VAL A 407 2.40 15.77 5.99
CA VAL A 407 3.12 15.08 4.91
C VAL A 407 2.49 15.40 3.55
N ALA A 408 1.15 15.42 3.47
CA ALA A 408 0.46 15.78 2.24
C ALA A 408 0.79 17.20 1.74
N ALA A 409 0.94 18.15 2.66
CA ALA A 409 1.22 19.56 2.38
C ALA A 409 2.70 19.86 2.09
N CYS A 410 3.63 18.94 2.40
CA CYS A 410 5.07 19.10 2.21
C CYS A 410 5.59 18.17 1.10
N PRO A 411 5.62 18.61 -0.18
CA PRO A 411 6.00 17.75 -1.29
C PRO A 411 7.47 17.31 -1.28
N ASP A 412 8.35 18.11 -0.69
CA ASP A 412 9.80 17.83 -0.64
C ASP A 412 10.17 16.82 0.46
N VAL A 413 9.24 16.53 1.38
CA VAL A 413 9.46 15.61 2.50
C VAL A 413 9.42 14.17 2.02
N THR A 414 10.52 13.46 2.26
CA THR A 414 10.74 12.07 1.82
C THR A 414 11.25 11.17 2.94
N ALA A 415 11.67 11.75 4.07
CA ALA A 415 12.20 11.05 5.23
C ALA A 415 11.57 11.56 6.53
N VAL A 416 11.57 10.74 7.59
CA VAL A 416 11.04 11.17 8.91
C VAL A 416 12.02 12.14 9.57
N LYS A 417 13.31 11.75 9.62
CA LYS A 417 14.41 12.55 10.16
C LYS A 417 15.48 12.80 9.09
N THR A 418 16.41 13.70 9.42
CA THR A 418 17.57 14.01 8.58
C THR A 418 18.48 12.81 8.34
N GLU A 419 18.60 11.93 9.34
CA GLU A 419 19.46 10.75 9.26
C GLU A 419 18.86 9.64 8.39
N ASP A 420 17.55 9.67 8.15
CA ASP A 420 16.82 8.68 7.36
C ASP A 420 16.88 8.99 5.86
N VAL A 421 17.47 10.13 5.46
CA VAL A 421 17.63 10.51 4.05
C VAL A 421 18.71 9.63 3.40
N PRO A 422 18.44 8.97 2.25
CA PRO A 422 19.41 8.08 1.62
C PRO A 422 20.75 8.75 1.33
N ALA A 423 21.84 8.16 1.81
CA ALA A 423 23.19 8.70 1.63
C ALA A 423 23.56 8.85 0.15
N GLU A 424 23.18 7.89 -0.70
CA GLU A 424 23.43 7.92 -2.14
C GLU A 424 22.80 9.15 -2.82
N LEU A 425 21.61 9.56 -2.36
CA LEU A 425 20.93 10.75 -2.86
C LEU A 425 21.71 12.01 -2.45
N LEU A 426 22.09 12.11 -1.18
CA LEU A 426 22.87 13.24 -0.68
C LEU A 426 24.24 13.35 -1.35
N GLU A 427 24.88 12.22 -1.66
CA GLU A 427 26.15 12.18 -2.38
C GLU A 427 26.01 12.61 -3.84
N ARG A 428 24.96 12.16 -4.53
CA ARG A 428 24.63 12.61 -5.88
C ARG A 428 24.40 14.12 -5.92
N GLU A 429 23.59 14.65 -5.00
CA GLU A 429 23.32 16.08 -4.91
C GLU A 429 24.58 16.88 -4.52
N ARG A 430 25.44 16.33 -3.66
CA ARG A 430 26.74 16.93 -3.32
C ARG A 430 27.63 17.07 -4.55
N ALA A 431 27.67 16.08 -5.43
CA ALA A 431 28.43 16.14 -6.68
C ALA A 431 27.90 17.24 -7.60
N ILE A 432 26.58 17.31 -7.79
CA ILE A 432 25.92 18.34 -8.60
C ILE A 432 26.20 19.75 -8.05
N GLU A 433 26.07 19.95 -6.74
CA GLU A 433 26.35 21.23 -6.08
C GLU A 433 27.82 21.66 -6.23
N MET A 434 28.76 20.72 -6.25
CA MET A 434 30.19 21.02 -6.42
C MET A 434 30.52 21.54 -7.83
N GLU A 435 29.71 21.18 -8.82
CA GLU A 435 29.88 21.58 -10.23
C GLU A 435 29.19 22.91 -10.57
N LYS A 436 28.38 23.48 -9.67
CA LYS A 436 27.69 24.75 -9.95
C LYS A 436 28.68 25.91 -10.09
N GLU A 437 28.45 26.76 -11.09
CA GLU A 437 29.34 27.90 -11.41
C GLU A 437 29.56 28.84 -10.22
N ASP A 438 28.54 29.04 -9.40
CA ASP A 438 28.61 29.92 -8.24
C ASP A 438 29.49 29.35 -7.13
N VAL A 439 29.61 28.02 -7.01
CA VAL A 439 30.54 27.32 -6.13
C VAL A 439 31.95 27.30 -6.73
N LEU A 440 32.08 27.06 -8.03
CA LEU A 440 33.35 27.09 -8.75
C LEU A 440 34.00 28.48 -8.71
N SER A 441 33.21 29.56 -8.71
CA SER A 441 33.71 30.94 -8.57
C SER A 441 34.36 31.23 -7.21
N LYS A 442 34.22 30.34 -6.23
CA LYS A 442 34.78 30.49 -4.88
C LYS A 442 36.15 29.82 -4.75
N PRO A 443 37.00 30.25 -3.79
CA PRO A 443 38.24 29.56 -3.45
C PRO A 443 38.03 28.07 -3.12
N GLU A 444 38.90 27.19 -3.63
CA GLU A 444 38.76 25.73 -3.51
C GLU A 444 38.61 25.24 -2.07
N ASN A 445 39.29 25.89 -1.12
CA ASN A 445 39.25 25.55 0.30
C ASN A 445 37.91 25.83 0.98
N ILE A 446 37.04 26.68 0.39
CA ILE A 446 35.71 26.98 0.96
C ILE A 446 34.56 26.27 0.26
N ARG A 447 34.77 25.75 -0.97
CA ARG A 447 33.72 25.04 -1.73
C ARG A 447 33.11 23.88 -0.95
N PRO A 448 33.88 22.97 -0.30
CA PRO A 448 33.30 21.85 0.42
C PRO A 448 32.40 22.30 1.58
N LYS A 449 32.75 23.40 2.27
CA LYS A 449 31.93 23.93 3.37
C LYS A 449 30.63 24.55 2.89
N ILE A 450 30.65 25.20 1.73
CA ILE A 450 29.46 25.78 1.10
C ILE A 450 28.52 24.65 0.68
N VAL A 451 29.04 23.65 -0.02
CA VAL A 451 28.26 22.49 -0.46
C VAL A 451 27.70 21.73 0.74
N GLU A 452 28.51 21.48 1.77
CA GLU A 452 28.04 20.82 2.99
C GLU A 452 26.86 21.56 3.64
N GLY A 453 26.91 22.90 3.74
CA GLY A 453 25.79 23.69 4.25
C GLY A 453 24.53 23.59 3.37
N ARG A 454 24.69 23.47 2.04
CA ARG A 454 23.55 23.25 1.12
C ARG A 454 22.95 21.87 1.28
N ILE A 455 23.78 20.83 1.40
CA ILE A 455 23.33 19.45 1.61
C ILE A 455 22.63 19.29 2.96
N GLN A 456 23.13 19.92 4.02
CA GLN A 456 22.44 19.96 5.31
C GLN A 456 21.08 20.66 5.21
N LYS A 457 20.99 21.76 4.46
CA LYS A 457 19.69 22.43 4.22
C LYS A 457 18.74 21.54 3.45
N LEU A 458 19.21 20.87 2.40
CA LEU A 458 18.41 19.93 1.61
C LEU A 458 17.90 18.77 2.47
N ALA A 459 18.78 18.15 3.27
CA ALA A 459 18.40 17.07 4.18
C ALA A 459 17.31 17.53 5.17
N LYS A 460 17.42 18.76 5.70
CA LYS A 460 16.37 19.34 6.55
C LYS A 460 15.05 19.57 5.81
N GLN A 461 15.08 20.02 4.57
CA GLN A 461 13.87 20.19 3.75
C GLN A 461 13.18 18.84 3.46
N MET A 462 13.97 17.76 3.36
CA MET A 462 13.46 16.42 3.12
C MET A 462 12.96 15.70 4.39
N ALA A 463 13.35 16.19 5.57
CA ALA A 463 13.01 15.58 6.86
C ALA A 463 11.72 16.16 7.45
N LEU A 464 10.75 15.29 7.73
CA LEU A 464 9.45 15.67 8.31
C LEU A 464 9.60 16.42 9.65
N TYR A 465 10.47 15.95 10.54
CA TYR A 465 10.61 16.52 11.89
C TYR A 465 11.19 17.94 11.90
N GLU A 466 11.89 18.33 10.84
CA GLU A 466 12.48 19.65 10.66
C GLU A 466 11.50 20.65 10.01
N GLN A 467 10.38 20.18 9.46
CA GLN A 467 9.40 21.05 8.82
C GLN A 467 8.64 21.89 9.85
N GLU A 468 8.32 23.13 9.46
CA GLU A 468 7.34 23.96 10.16
C GLU A 468 5.97 23.27 10.16
N TYR A 469 5.28 23.28 11.30
CA TYR A 469 3.99 22.63 11.42
C TYR A 469 2.88 23.48 10.79
N ILE A 470 2.11 22.90 9.86
CA ILE A 470 1.13 23.63 9.05
C ILE A 470 0.02 24.32 9.86
N LYS A 471 -0.27 23.85 11.08
CA LYS A 471 -1.28 24.45 11.97
C LYS A 471 -0.70 25.51 12.91
N ASP A 472 0.63 25.53 13.08
CA ASP A 472 1.35 26.48 13.93
C ASP A 472 2.82 26.56 13.47
N THR A 473 3.12 27.54 12.63
CA THR A 473 4.46 27.73 12.03
C THR A 473 5.51 28.19 13.03
N SER A 474 5.13 28.48 14.29
CA SER A 474 6.09 28.81 15.35
C SER A 474 6.87 27.60 15.88
N LYS A 475 6.51 26.39 15.42
CA LYS A 475 7.08 25.13 15.88
C LYS A 475 7.33 24.18 14.72
N THR A 476 8.27 23.27 14.91
CA THR A 476 8.47 22.17 13.96
C THR A 476 7.58 20.98 14.28
N VAL A 477 7.39 20.07 13.32
CA VAL A 477 6.69 18.80 13.53
C VAL A 477 7.34 18.00 14.66
N GLY A 478 8.68 17.97 14.73
CA GLY A 478 9.40 17.29 15.80
C GLY A 478 9.08 17.86 17.18
N GLU A 479 8.91 19.18 17.30
CA GLU A 479 8.48 19.82 18.55
C GLU A 479 7.04 19.47 18.91
N VAL A 480 6.13 19.41 17.93
CA VAL A 480 4.73 18.99 18.15
C VAL A 480 4.66 17.56 18.66
N VAL A 481 5.47 16.65 18.11
CA VAL A 481 5.58 15.26 18.61
C VAL A 481 6.12 15.24 20.04
N LYS A 482 7.17 16.01 20.35
CA LYS A 482 7.71 16.12 21.72
C LYS A 482 6.70 16.69 22.72
N GLU A 483 5.90 17.66 22.32
CA GLU A 483 4.80 18.21 23.13
C GLU A 483 3.69 17.17 23.37
N ALA A 484 3.37 16.37 22.35
CA ALA A 484 2.44 15.26 22.51
C ALA A 484 2.95 14.21 23.50
N ILE A 485 4.25 13.83 23.43
CA ILE A 485 4.88 12.92 24.40
C ILE A 485 4.81 13.47 25.83
N ALA A 486 5.05 14.76 26.01
CA ALA A 486 4.98 15.41 27.32
C ALA A 486 3.55 15.38 27.90
N THR A 487 2.55 15.50 27.03
CA THR A 487 1.13 15.56 27.39
C THR A 487 0.53 14.17 27.62
N ILE A 488 0.82 13.23 26.72
CA ILE A 488 0.28 11.86 26.74
C ILE A 488 1.02 11.01 27.77
N GLY A 489 2.32 11.23 27.92
CA GLY A 489 3.12 10.51 28.90
C GLY A 489 3.78 9.24 28.39
N GLU A 490 3.74 8.95 27.10
CA GLU A 490 4.42 7.83 26.44
C GLU A 490 5.34 8.32 25.33
N ASN A 491 6.36 7.54 24.99
CA ASN A 491 7.14 7.72 23.76
C ASN A 491 6.21 7.65 22.55
N ILE A 492 6.37 8.58 21.62
CA ILE A 492 5.61 8.65 20.37
C ILE A 492 6.60 8.88 19.24
N GLN A 493 6.51 8.06 18.21
CA GLN A 493 7.44 8.13 17.08
C GLN A 493 6.68 7.98 15.78
N VAL A 494 6.83 8.95 14.87
CA VAL A 494 6.50 8.69 13.48
C VAL A 494 7.54 7.71 12.96
N ARG A 495 7.08 6.59 12.42
CA ARG A 495 7.98 5.51 12.02
C ARG A 495 8.28 5.53 10.54
N ARG A 496 7.24 5.66 9.72
CA ARG A 496 7.34 5.73 8.27
C ARG A 496 6.10 6.39 7.69
N PHE A 497 6.24 6.94 6.50
CA PHE A 497 5.12 7.40 5.69
C PHE A 497 5.38 7.10 4.22
N GLU A 498 4.30 7.06 3.45
CA GLU A 498 4.32 7.06 2.00
C GLU A 498 3.42 8.20 1.51
N ARG A 499 3.81 8.88 0.44
CA ARG A 499 3.02 9.93 -0.20
C ARG A 499 2.94 9.67 -1.69
N PHE A 500 1.73 9.51 -2.22
CA PHE A 500 1.49 9.39 -3.65
C PHE A 500 0.83 10.65 -4.19
N VAL A 501 1.33 11.12 -5.33
CA VAL A 501 0.66 12.10 -6.19
C VAL A 501 0.26 11.40 -7.48
N LEU A 502 -1.01 11.53 -7.85
CA LEU A 502 -1.57 10.92 -9.05
C LEU A 502 -0.84 11.41 -10.30
N GLY A 503 -0.35 10.45 -11.09
CA GLY A 503 0.32 10.72 -12.36
C GLY A 503 1.73 11.29 -12.21
N GLU A 504 2.30 11.26 -11.00
CA GLU A 504 3.68 11.67 -10.76
C GLU A 504 4.65 10.86 -11.63
N GLY A 505 5.52 11.56 -12.35
CA GLY A 505 6.45 10.95 -13.30
C GLY A 505 5.80 10.42 -14.58
N ILE A 506 4.57 10.81 -14.91
CA ILE A 506 3.95 10.53 -16.21
C ILE A 506 3.93 11.79 -17.05
N GLU A 507 4.59 11.75 -18.21
CA GLU A 507 4.45 12.80 -19.20
C GLU A 507 3.07 12.71 -19.85
N LYS A 508 2.25 13.76 -19.65
CA LYS A 508 0.99 13.92 -20.38
C LYS A 508 1.33 14.50 -21.75
N ALA A 509 0.94 13.79 -22.81
CA ALA A 509 0.99 14.35 -24.15
C ALA A 509 0.07 15.57 -24.20
N GLU A 510 0.63 16.75 -24.46
CA GLU A 510 -0.13 17.97 -24.63
C GLU A 510 -0.78 17.92 -26.03
N THR A 511 -2.09 17.71 -26.08
CA THR A 511 -2.85 17.65 -27.34
C THR A 511 -3.41 19.03 -27.66
N ASP A 512 -2.98 19.63 -28.77
CA ASP A 512 -3.63 20.83 -29.32
C ASP A 512 -4.83 20.42 -30.18
N LEU A 513 -6.02 20.56 -29.60
CA LEU A 513 -7.29 20.25 -30.26
C LEU A 513 -7.45 21.01 -31.58
N ALA A 514 -6.94 22.25 -31.69
CA ALA A 514 -7.03 23.01 -32.93
C ALA A 514 -6.19 22.37 -34.04
N SER A 515 -4.97 21.95 -33.71
CA SER A 515 -4.10 21.23 -34.63
C SER A 515 -4.64 19.85 -35.01
N GLU A 516 -5.24 19.11 -34.08
CA GLU A 516 -5.87 17.81 -34.38
C GLU A 516 -7.08 17.97 -35.31
N VAL A 517 -7.95 18.93 -35.03
CA VAL A 517 -9.11 19.23 -35.89
C VAL A 517 -8.64 19.70 -37.26
N ALA A 518 -7.61 20.55 -37.34
CA ALA A 518 -7.02 20.97 -38.60
C ALA A 518 -6.40 19.79 -39.38
N ALA A 519 -5.73 18.86 -38.71
CA ALA A 519 -5.17 17.66 -39.34
C ALA A 519 -6.25 16.72 -39.89
N MET A 520 -7.35 16.55 -39.17
CA MET A 520 -8.47 15.71 -39.63
C MET A 520 -9.29 16.35 -40.75
N THR A 521 -9.39 17.68 -40.78
CA THR A 521 -10.16 18.42 -41.79
C THR A 521 -9.34 18.81 -43.03
N GLY A 522 -8.01 18.86 -42.92
CA GLY A 522 -7.08 19.16 -44.02
C GLY A 522 -6.70 17.97 -44.91
N GLN A 523 -7.18 16.76 -44.59
CA GLN A 523 -7.01 15.55 -45.40
C GLN A 523 -8.23 15.22 -46.29
N SER A 524 -9.21 16.12 -46.38
CA SER A 524 -10.42 15.96 -47.21
C SER A 524 -10.25 16.50 -48.64
#